data_AF-A0A533SCG8-F1
#
_entry.id   AF-A0A533SCG8-F1
#
_cell.length_a   1.000
_cell.length_b   1.000
_cell.length_c   1.000
_cell.angle_alpha   90.00
_cell.angle_beta   90.00
_cell.angle_gamma   90.00
#
_symmetry.space_group_name_H-M   'P 1'
#
loop_
_entity.id
_entity.type
_entity.pdbx_description
1 polymer ?
#
loop_
_entity_poly.entity_id
_entity_poly.type
_entity_poly.pdbx_seq_one_letter_code
_entity_poly.pdbx_strand_id
1 'polypeptide(L)' 'MKEQMKELQGLKGIGEVLSRRLVESSYDTIAKVAGAEEKGLLKIAGMNRQKVRSIVTQARKMTGEAEKHRHTWMKD' A
#
# COMPACT_ATOMS: atom_id res chain seq x y z
N MET A 1 12.29 7.68 0.94
CA MET A 1 11.33 7.91 2.04
C MET A 1 10.17 8.85 1.66
N LYS A 2 10.40 10.10 1.24
CA LYS A 2 9.30 11.04 0.93
C LYS A 2 8.36 10.56 -0.19
N GLU A 3 8.90 9.98 -1.26
CA GLU A 3 8.09 9.47 -2.37
C GLU A 3 7.25 8.25 -1.97
N GLN A 4 7.85 7.31 -1.24
CA GLN A 4 7.17 6.16 -0.63
C GLN A 4 6.00 6.60 0.27
N MET A 5 6.24 7.60 1.12
CA MET A 5 5.19 8.16 1.98
C MET A 5 4.05 8.79 1.17
N LYS A 6 4.37 9.52 0.10
CA LYS A 6 3.40 10.18 -0.77
C LYS A 6 2.58 9.17 -1.58
N GLU A 7 3.22 8.10 -2.03
CA GLU A 7 2.56 6.99 -2.70
C GLU A 7 1.56 6.30 -1.77
N LEU A 8 1.98 5.98 -0.55
CA LEU A 8 1.11 5.39 0.48
C LEU A 8 -0.03 6.33 0.90
N GLN A 9 0.20 7.64 0.93
CA GLN A 9 -0.84 8.65 1.18
C GLN A 9 -1.93 8.69 0.09
N GLY A 10 -1.67 8.12 -1.09
CA GLY A 10 -2.69 7.92 -2.12
C GLY A 10 -3.78 6.93 -1.71
N LEU A 11 -3.53 6.09 -0.71
CA LEU A 11 -4.50 5.14 -0.17
C LEU A 11 -5.43 5.85 0.83
N LYS A 12 -6.74 5.73 0.59
CA LYS A 12 -7.75 6.43 1.39
C LYS A 12 -7.69 5.94 2.85
N GLY A 13 -7.40 6.87 3.76
CA GLY A 13 -7.27 6.58 5.19
C GLY A 13 -5.83 6.40 5.67
N ILE A 14 -4.83 6.54 4.80
CA ILE A 14 -3.42 6.67 5.17
C ILE A 14 -3.03 8.15 5.17
N GLY A 15 -2.76 8.70 6.36
CA GLY A 15 -2.17 10.03 6.52
C GLY A 15 -0.65 9.96 6.64
N GLU A 16 0.00 11.12 6.80
CA GLU A 16 1.46 11.25 6.95
C GLU A 16 2.05 10.39 8.08
N VAL A 17 1.39 10.34 9.23
CA VAL A 17 1.87 9.56 10.37
C VAL A 17 1.78 8.05 10.09
N LEU A 18 0.72 7.60 9.42
CA LEU A 18 0.53 6.19 9.07
C LEU A 18 1.48 5.76 7.96
N SER A 19 1.69 6.59 6.94
CA SER A 19 2.62 6.31 5.85
C SER A 19 4.06 6.20 6.38
N ARG A 20 4.45 7.04 7.34
CA ARG A 20 5.74 6.89 8.04
C ARG A 20 5.88 5.54 8.72
N ARG A 21 4.89 5.15 9.54
CA ARG A 21 4.93 3.88 10.29
C ARG A 21 4.96 2.65 9.38
N LEU A 22 4.27 2.72 8.24
CA LEU A 22 4.30 1.69 7.20
C LEU A 22 5.70 1.52 6.63
N VAL A 23 6.35 2.63 6.25
CA VAL A 23 7.74 2.62 5.76
C VAL A 23 8.70 2.09 6.84
N GLU A 24 8.54 2.49 8.09
CA GLU A 24 9.33 1.99 9.23
C GLU A 24 9.11 0.48 9.46
N SER A 25 7.93 -0.04 9.11
CA SER A 25 7.60 -1.46 9.16
C SER A 25 7.99 -2.22 7.87
N SER A 26 8.85 -1.64 7.02
CA SER A 26 9.27 -2.18 5.72
C SER A 26 8.16 -2.30 4.65
N TYR A 27 7.02 -1.66 4.84
CA TYR A 27 5.94 -1.54 3.86
C TYR A 27 6.03 -0.20 3.12
N ASP A 28 7.11 -0.03 2.38
CA ASP A 28 7.44 1.24 1.72
C ASP A 28 6.73 1.49 0.38
N THR A 29 6.03 0.52 -0.18
CA THR A 29 5.37 0.62 -1.50
C THR A 29 3.97 0.02 -1.50
N ILE A 30 3.11 0.47 -2.40
CA ILE A 30 1.76 -0.07 -2.56
C ILE A 30 1.80 -1.59 -2.85
N ALA A 31 2.76 -2.05 -3.64
CA ALA A 31 2.94 -3.47 -3.94
C ALA A 31 3.24 -4.32 -2.68
N LYS A 32 4.12 -3.83 -1.80
CA LYS A 32 4.39 -4.48 -0.51
C LYS A 32 3.16 -4.49 0.39
N VAL A 33 2.36 -3.43 0.40
CA VAL A 33 1.11 -3.37 1.16
C VAL A 33 0.04 -4.30 0.57
N ALA A 34 -0.04 -4.43 -0.75
CA ALA A 34 -0.97 -5.33 -1.44
C ALA A 34 -0.68 -6.81 -1.16
N GLY A 35 0.61 -7.15 -1.04
CA GLY A 35 1.09 -8.49 -0.68
C GLY A 35 1.23 -8.73 0.83
N ALA A 36 1.09 -7.68 1.66
CA ALA A 36 1.20 -7.81 3.10
C ALA A 36 0.02 -8.58 3.70
N GLU A 37 0.31 -9.39 4.71
CA GLU A 37 -0.73 -10.05 5.50
C GLU A 37 -1.43 -9.04 6.42
N GLU A 38 -2.75 -9.21 6.58
CA GLU A 38 -3.57 -8.33 7.42
C GLU A 38 -3.05 -8.29 8.87
N LYS A 39 -2.52 -9.41 9.38
CA LYS A 39 -1.92 -9.50 10.71
C LYS A 39 -0.68 -8.62 10.87
N GLY A 40 0.14 -8.48 9.82
CA GLY A 40 1.33 -7.62 9.84
C GLY A 40 0.95 -6.15 9.91
N LEU A 41 -0.03 -5.75 9.12
CA LEU A 41 -0.56 -4.39 9.11
C LEU A 41 -1.31 -4.06 10.42
N LEU A 42 -2.03 -5.02 11.01
CA LEU A 42 -2.69 -4.83 12.30
C LEU A 42 -1.74 -4.55 13.47
N LYS A 43 -0.46 -4.95 13.37
CA LYS A 43 0.56 -4.64 14.39
C LYS A 43 0.96 -3.16 14.37
N ILE A 44 0.67 -2.44 13.29
CA ILE A 44 1.01 -1.02 13.18
C ILE A 44 0.02 -0.20 14.01
N ALA A 45 0.56 0.59 14.94
CA ALA A 45 -0.25 1.45 15.81
C ALA A 45 -1.14 2.39 14.98
N GLY A 46 -2.44 2.42 15.30
CA GLY A 46 -3.44 3.22 14.58
C GLY A 46 -4.12 2.50 13.41
N MET A 47 -3.81 1.22 13.18
CA MET A 47 -4.55 0.37 12.24
C MET A 47 -5.65 -0.44 12.93
N ASN A 48 -6.76 -0.62 12.22
CA ASN A 48 -7.88 -1.49 12.62
C ASN A 48 -8.22 -2.43 11.45
N ARG A 49 -8.82 -3.61 11.71
CA ARG A 49 -9.14 -4.64 10.72
C ARG A 49 -9.86 -4.09 9.50
N GLN A 50 -10.89 -3.27 9.70
CA GLN A 50 -11.65 -2.68 8.60
C GLN A 50 -10.76 -1.78 7.72
N LYS A 51 -9.88 -1.00 8.34
CA LYS A 51 -8.97 -0.09 7.65
C LYS A 51 -7.90 -0.87 6.88
N VAL A 52 -7.32 -1.89 7.51
CA VAL A 52 -6.35 -2.80 6.90
C VAL A 52 -6.94 -3.46 5.66
N ARG A 53 -8.14 -4.04 5.78
CA ARG A 53 -8.82 -4.68 4.65
C ARG A 53 -9.10 -3.69 3.51
N SER A 54 -9.54 -2.47 3.83
CA SER A 54 -9.74 -1.41 2.82
C SER A 54 -8.44 -1.03 2.12
N ILE A 55 -7.38 -0.78 2.89
CA ILE A 55 -6.05 -0.39 2.38
C ILE A 55 -5.48 -1.50 1.48
N VAL A 56 -5.50 -2.76 1.91
CA VAL A 56 -5.01 -3.90 1.13
C VAL A 56 -5.81 -4.07 -0.15
N THR A 57 -7.14 -3.91 -0.10
CA THR A 57 -7.99 -3.98 -1.29
C THR A 57 -7.67 -2.86 -2.28
N GLN A 58 -7.51 -1.62 -1.81
CA GLN A 58 -7.13 -0.48 -2.65
C GLN A 58 -5.72 -0.67 -3.24
N ALA A 59 -4.78 -1.13 -2.42
CA ALA A 59 -3.42 -1.40 -2.85
C ALA A 59 -3.38 -2.48 -3.93
N ARG A 60 -4.10 -3.61 -3.74
CA ARG A 60 -4.23 -4.66 -4.75
C ARG A 60 -4.87 -4.18 -6.03
N LYS A 61 -5.87 -3.30 -5.95
CA LYS A 61 -6.49 -2.71 -7.14
C LYS A 61 -5.47 -1.85 -7.91
N MET A 62 -4.75 -0.97 -7.21
CA MET A 62 -3.71 -0.13 -7.81
C MET A 62 -2.54 -0.94 -8.36
N THR A 63 -2.08 -1.99 -7.67
CA THR A 63 -1.02 -2.88 -8.16
C THR A 63 -1.48 -3.76 -9.33
N GLY A 64 -2.69 -4.31 -9.28
CA GLY A 64 -3.26 -5.11 -10.38
C GLY A 64 -3.53 -4.29 -11.64
N GLU A 65 -3.90 -3.03 -11.51
CA GLU A 65 -3.99 -2.09 -12.64
C GLU A 65 -2.58 -1.73 -13.16
N ALA A 66 -1.59 -1.54 -12.27
CA ALA A 66 -0.20 -1.28 -12.65
C ALA A 66 0.51 -2.48 -13.30
N GLU A 67 0.09 -3.72 -13.00
CA GLU A 67 0.56 -4.93 -13.69
C GLU A 67 -0.08 -5.09 -15.07
N LYS A 68 -1.39 -4.82 -15.20
CA LYS A 68 -2.06 -4.80 -16.51
C LYS A 68 -1.47 -3.76 -17.46
N HIS A 69 -1.09 -2.59 -16.93
CA HIS A 69 -0.45 -1.55 -17.74
C HIS A 69 1.01 -1.86 -18.09
N ARG A 70 1.71 -2.64 -17.27
CA ARG A 70 3.08 -3.10 -17.59
C ARG A 70 3.11 -4.19 -18.66
N HIS A 71 2.07 -5.01 -18.77
CA HIS A 71 2.00 -6.07 -19.78
C HIS A 71 1.58 -5.58 -21.17
N THR A 72 1.10 -4.34 -21.32
CA THR A 72 0.70 -3.79 -22.62
C THR A 72 1.79 -2.98 -23.34
N TRP A 73 2.99 -2.84 -22.76
CA TRP A 73 4.09 -2.06 -23.37
C TRP A 73 5.36 -2.91 -23.55
N MET A 74 5.22 -4.07 -24.21
CA MET A 74 6.34 -4.83 -24.82
C MET A 74 5.94 -5.42 -26.19
N LYS A 75 5.10 -4.69 -26.93
CA LYS A 75 4.75 -4.79 -28.36
C LYS A 75 4.32 -3.34 -28.66
N ASP A 76 5.05 -2.52 -29.41
CA ASP A 76 5.66 -2.69 -30.72
C ASP A 76 7.00 -1.95 -30.84
#